data_AF-A0A2V9M3C8-F1
#
_entry.id   AF-A0A2V9M3C8-F1
#
_cell.length_a   1.000
_cell.length_b   1.000
_cell.length_c   1.000
_cell.angle_alpha   90.00
_cell.angle_beta   90.00
_cell.angle_gamma   90.00
#
_symmetry.space_group_name_H-M   'P 1'
#
loop_
_entity.id
_entity.type
_entity.pdbx_description
1 polymer ?
#
loop_
_entity_poly.entity_id
_entity_poly.type
_entity_poly.pdbx_seq_one_letter_code
_entity_poly.pdbx_strand_id
1 'polypeptide(L)'
;MPTVVIAAHNVATFPDGGGHFWVYLQYVLGLRQLGCDVYWLEGFRSKGRTEKEAAALATFRARMEAFGLRDKFILYLTHSKEGTSHAPSEYLNMTRDETEAVFDHADLLLNFQYVTSPELLARFRRTALVDIDPGLLQFWISRGQLRVPHHDFYFTTGENVGQPGSQIPDCGLDWIHIRPAVCLERWPYRFDPRCEAFTTVSIWDSSDWIVDANETYENTKRVAFLEFADLPRLTRQPLELALFLRWERDMTDARDLERRGWRIRHSR
;
A
#
# COMPACT_ATOMS: atom_id res chain seq x y z
N MET A 1 -22.44 -13.12 9.92
CA MET A 1 -21.21 -12.32 10.07
C MET A 1 -20.78 -11.93 8.67
N PRO A 2 -20.63 -10.63 8.34
CA PRO A 2 -20.22 -10.23 7.00
C PRO A 2 -18.83 -10.77 6.66
N THR A 3 -18.66 -11.30 5.45
CA THR A 3 -17.36 -11.75 4.95
C THR A 3 -16.77 -10.67 4.04
N VAL A 4 -15.58 -10.18 4.38
CA VAL A 4 -14.88 -9.12 3.63
C VAL A 4 -13.54 -9.64 3.13
N VAL A 5 -13.23 -9.42 1.86
CA VAL A 5 -11.93 -9.70 1.28
C VAL A 5 -11.18 -8.39 1.06
N ILE A 6 -9.98 -8.26 1.62
CA ILE A 6 -9.07 -7.12 1.43
C ILE A 6 -8.10 -7.46 0.32
N ALA A 7 -8.21 -6.82 -0.84
CA ALA A 7 -7.23 -6.97 -1.91
C ALA A 7 -6.06 -6.02 -1.69
N ALA A 8 -4.98 -6.52 -1.08
CA ALA A 8 -3.77 -5.76 -0.83
C ALA A 8 -2.84 -5.78 -2.05
N HIS A 9 -1.88 -4.85 -2.10
CA HIS A 9 -0.95 -4.73 -3.21
C HIS A 9 0.50 -4.88 -2.74
N ASN A 10 1.25 -5.86 -3.27
CA ASN A 10 2.71 -5.95 -3.18
C ASN A 10 3.30 -5.94 -1.73
N VAL A 11 2.67 -6.64 -0.81
CA VAL A 11 3.15 -6.90 0.56
C VAL A 11 3.94 -8.21 0.62
N ALA A 12 3.40 -9.30 0.06
CA ALA A 12 4.01 -10.63 0.12
C ALA A 12 5.40 -10.68 -0.56
N THR A 13 5.61 -9.83 -1.57
CA THR A 13 6.89 -9.65 -2.26
C THR A 13 7.77 -8.54 -1.68
N PHE A 14 7.32 -7.83 -0.65
CA PHE A 14 8.04 -6.73 -0.03
C PHE A 14 8.09 -6.84 1.51
N PRO A 15 8.80 -7.85 2.04
CA PRO A 15 8.85 -8.08 3.48
C PRO A 15 9.46 -6.92 4.27
N ASP A 16 10.34 -6.12 3.67
CA ASP A 16 10.94 -4.99 4.39
C ASP A 16 9.99 -3.79 4.58
N GLY A 17 8.87 -3.74 3.85
CA GLY A 17 7.91 -2.65 3.89
C GLY A 17 6.98 -2.70 5.10
N GLY A 18 7.50 -2.49 6.31
CA GLY A 18 6.69 -2.55 7.54
C GLY A 18 5.47 -1.62 7.51
N GLY A 19 5.68 -0.33 7.18
CA GLY A 19 4.58 0.63 7.03
C GLY A 19 3.60 0.24 5.91
N HIS A 20 4.10 -0.27 4.80
CA HIS A 20 3.30 -0.75 3.66
C HIS A 20 2.38 -1.90 4.05
N PHE A 21 2.89 -2.88 4.79
CA PHE A 21 2.07 -3.95 5.36
C PHE A 21 0.97 -3.41 6.28
N TRP A 22 1.32 -2.43 7.13
CA TRP A 22 0.38 -1.85 8.09
C TRP A 22 -0.78 -1.14 7.42
N VAL A 23 -0.61 -0.48 6.28
CA VAL A 23 -1.71 0.20 5.54
C VAL A 23 -2.93 -0.71 5.43
N TYR A 24 -2.76 -1.94 4.93
CA TYR A 24 -3.86 -2.90 4.75
C TYR A 24 -4.25 -3.59 6.05
N LEU A 25 -3.27 -3.90 6.91
CA LEU A 25 -3.53 -4.57 8.18
C LEU A 25 -4.43 -3.72 9.10
N GLN A 26 -4.36 -2.38 9.02
CA GLN A 26 -5.29 -1.52 9.77
C GLN A 26 -6.75 -1.80 9.43
N TYR A 27 -7.08 -1.97 8.14
CA TYR A 27 -8.42 -2.32 7.70
C TYR A 27 -8.81 -3.72 8.14
N VAL A 28 -7.91 -4.70 8.00
CA VAL A 28 -8.15 -6.08 8.44
C VAL A 28 -8.50 -6.14 9.92
N LEU A 29 -7.69 -5.51 10.78
CA LEU A 29 -7.89 -5.53 12.22
C LEU A 29 -9.14 -4.74 12.63
N GLY A 30 -9.38 -3.57 12.04
CA GLY A 30 -10.56 -2.76 12.31
C GLY A 30 -11.86 -3.50 11.95
N LEU A 31 -11.92 -4.13 10.78
CA LEU A 31 -13.09 -4.92 10.36
C LEU A 31 -13.31 -6.15 11.25
N ARG A 32 -12.23 -6.83 11.68
CA ARG A 32 -12.36 -7.94 12.64
C ARG A 32 -12.89 -7.47 13.99
N GLN A 33 -12.50 -6.29 14.47
CA GLN A 33 -13.06 -5.69 15.70
C GLN A 33 -14.54 -5.35 15.56
N LEU A 34 -14.99 -5.02 14.35
CA LEU A 34 -16.42 -4.83 14.03
C LEU A 34 -17.17 -6.16 13.84
N GLY A 35 -16.48 -7.30 14.00
CA GLY A 35 -17.08 -8.62 13.92
C GLY A 35 -17.27 -9.13 12.49
N CYS A 36 -16.44 -8.70 11.53
CA CYS A 36 -16.38 -9.29 10.18
C CYS A 36 -15.47 -10.52 10.14
N ASP A 37 -15.78 -11.47 9.25
CA ASP A 37 -14.81 -12.47 8.80
C ASP A 37 -13.96 -11.86 7.68
N VAL A 38 -12.64 -11.80 7.85
CA VAL A 38 -11.79 -11.04 6.93
C VAL A 38 -10.73 -11.92 6.31
N TYR A 39 -10.68 -11.94 4.98
CA TYR A 39 -9.61 -12.57 4.20
C TYR A 39 -8.71 -11.52 3.56
N TRP A 40 -7.42 -11.85 3.45
CA TRP A 40 -6.45 -11.12 2.64
C TRP A 40 -6.38 -11.73 1.24
N LEU A 41 -6.34 -10.91 0.20
CA LEU A 41 -6.14 -11.33 -1.17
C LEU A 41 -4.98 -10.53 -1.78
N GLU A 42 -4.04 -11.19 -2.43
CA GLU A 42 -2.93 -10.49 -3.08
C GLU A 42 -2.35 -11.25 -4.28
N GLY A 43 -2.04 -10.51 -5.34
CA GLY A 43 -1.28 -11.03 -6.47
C GLY A 43 0.20 -11.14 -6.13
N PHE A 44 0.73 -12.35 -6.11
CA PHE A 44 2.14 -12.63 -5.92
C PHE A 44 2.86 -12.62 -7.27
N ARG A 45 3.65 -11.57 -7.53
CA ARG A 45 4.40 -11.45 -8.78
C ARG A 45 5.74 -12.20 -8.71
N SER A 46 5.81 -13.37 -9.34
CA SER A 46 7.09 -14.08 -9.48
C SER A 46 7.99 -13.39 -10.51
N LYS A 47 9.27 -13.27 -10.16
CA LYS A 47 10.35 -12.79 -11.02
C LYS A 47 11.35 -13.91 -11.32
N GLY A 48 10.98 -15.17 -11.06
CA GLY A 48 11.87 -16.33 -11.23
C GLY A 48 13.01 -16.39 -10.22
N ARG A 49 12.91 -15.69 -9.08
CA ARG A 49 13.95 -15.67 -8.03
C ARG A 49 13.54 -16.56 -6.86
N THR A 50 13.50 -17.86 -7.12
CA THR A 50 12.85 -18.86 -6.26
C THR A 50 13.25 -18.79 -4.79
N GLU A 51 14.54 -18.66 -4.46
CA GLU A 51 14.98 -18.60 -3.06
C GLU A 51 14.50 -17.32 -2.34
N LYS A 52 14.62 -16.16 -2.99
CA LYS A 52 14.17 -14.88 -2.43
C LYS A 52 12.65 -14.83 -2.29
N GLU A 53 11.94 -15.38 -3.27
CA GLU A 53 10.49 -15.51 -3.25
C GLU A 53 10.02 -16.45 -2.13
N ALA A 54 10.69 -17.60 -1.95
CA ALA A 54 10.41 -18.51 -0.86
C ALA A 54 10.64 -17.86 0.53
N ALA A 55 11.73 -17.11 0.70
CA ALA A 55 12.01 -16.39 1.94
C ALA A 55 10.99 -15.28 2.22
N ALA A 56 10.57 -14.54 1.19
CA ALA A 56 9.54 -13.52 1.30
C ALA A 56 8.18 -14.14 1.70
N LEU A 57 7.79 -15.24 1.05
CA LEU A 57 6.57 -15.99 1.37
C LEU A 57 6.60 -16.57 2.79
N ALA A 58 7.74 -17.09 3.26
CA ALA A 58 7.89 -17.57 4.64
C ALA A 58 7.70 -16.43 5.64
N THR A 59 8.29 -15.27 5.38
CA THR A 59 8.13 -14.07 6.20
C THR A 59 6.68 -13.58 6.22
N PHE A 60 6.02 -13.54 5.05
CA PHE A 60 4.63 -13.17 4.93
C PHE A 60 3.72 -14.13 5.73
N ARG A 61 3.87 -15.44 5.56
CA ARG A 61 3.11 -16.45 6.32
C ARG A 61 3.28 -16.30 7.83
N ALA A 62 4.51 -16.13 8.30
CA ALA A 62 4.79 -15.92 9.72
C ALA A 62 4.08 -14.66 10.27
N ARG A 63 4.03 -13.57 9.48
CA ARG A 63 3.28 -12.36 9.85
C ARG A 63 1.78 -12.60 9.88
N MET A 64 1.22 -13.22 8.84
CA MET A 64 -0.22 -13.53 8.80
C MET A 64 -0.62 -14.38 10.00
N GLU A 65 0.18 -15.39 10.35
CA GLU A 65 -0.03 -16.20 11.55
C GLU A 65 0.03 -15.38 12.84
N ALA A 66 1.03 -14.51 13.00
CA ALA A 66 1.17 -13.65 14.18
C ALA A 66 -0.03 -12.72 14.41
N PHE A 67 -0.78 -12.40 13.35
CA PHE A 67 -2.04 -11.63 13.42
C PHE A 67 -3.29 -12.49 13.37
N GLY A 68 -3.16 -13.81 13.52
CA GLY A 68 -4.27 -14.76 13.55
C GLY A 68 -5.00 -14.86 12.22
N LEU A 69 -4.25 -14.81 11.11
CA LEU A 69 -4.74 -14.89 9.73
C LEU A 69 -4.16 -16.11 8.99
N ARG A 70 -3.67 -17.13 9.70
CA ARG A 70 -3.00 -18.32 9.10
C ARG A 70 -3.80 -18.93 7.94
N ASP A 71 -5.11 -19.06 8.09
CA ASP A 71 -6.02 -19.65 7.10
C ASP A 71 -6.94 -18.60 6.45
N LYS A 72 -6.54 -17.32 6.51
CA LYS A 72 -7.32 -16.15 6.08
C LYS A 72 -6.56 -15.28 5.09
N PHE A 73 -5.71 -15.89 4.27
CA PHE A 73 -5.07 -15.20 3.16
C PHE A 73 -5.09 -16.07 1.89
N ILE A 74 -5.15 -15.42 0.75
CA ILE A 74 -5.22 -16.02 -0.58
C ILE A 74 -4.17 -15.30 -1.43
N LEU A 75 -3.19 -16.05 -1.93
CA LEU A 75 -2.20 -15.55 -2.86
C LEU A 75 -2.42 -16.21 -4.22
N TYR A 76 -2.50 -15.40 -5.28
CA TYR A 76 -2.55 -15.89 -6.65
C TYR A 76 -1.30 -15.50 -7.42
N LEU A 77 -0.86 -16.34 -8.34
CA LEU A 77 0.34 -16.09 -9.12
C LEU A 77 0.04 -15.07 -10.24
N THR A 78 0.96 -14.13 -10.44
CA THR A 78 0.98 -13.26 -11.63
C THR A 78 2.40 -13.11 -12.17
N HIS A 79 2.53 -12.92 -13.48
CA HIS A 79 3.82 -12.68 -14.15
C HIS A 79 3.94 -11.26 -14.71
N SER A 80 2.81 -10.56 -14.88
CA SER A 80 2.77 -9.20 -15.42
C SER A 80 2.49 -8.16 -14.34
N LYS A 81 2.93 -6.93 -14.59
CA LYS A 81 2.41 -5.76 -13.86
C LYS A 81 1.09 -5.26 -14.48
N GLU A 82 0.84 -5.62 -15.73
CA GLU A 82 -0.37 -5.24 -16.46
C GLU A 82 -1.55 -6.09 -15.99
N GLY A 83 -2.73 -5.49 -16.03
CA GLY A 83 -3.96 -6.17 -15.67
C GLY A 83 -4.33 -7.22 -16.70
N THR A 84 -4.92 -8.31 -16.22
CA THR A 84 -5.55 -9.32 -17.07
C THR A 84 -7.05 -9.11 -17.05
N SER A 85 -7.73 -9.36 -18.17
CA SER A 85 -9.20 -9.44 -18.15
C SER A 85 -9.67 -10.64 -17.34
N HIS A 86 -8.90 -11.73 -17.38
CA HIS A 86 -9.27 -13.00 -16.76
C HIS A 86 -8.98 -13.08 -15.27
N ALA A 87 -9.85 -13.79 -14.56
CA ALA A 87 -9.64 -14.10 -13.14
C ALA A 87 -8.37 -14.95 -12.96
N PRO A 88 -7.71 -14.88 -11.80
CA PRO A 88 -6.51 -15.67 -11.55
C PRO A 88 -6.75 -17.16 -11.73
N SER A 89 -5.78 -17.83 -12.36
CA SER A 89 -5.89 -19.25 -12.66
C SER A 89 -5.11 -20.16 -11.71
N GLU A 90 -4.14 -19.60 -10.99
CA GLU A 90 -3.23 -20.33 -10.13
C GLU A 90 -3.15 -19.64 -8.76
N TYR A 91 -3.35 -20.43 -7.71
CA TYR A 91 -3.34 -20.00 -6.32
C TYR A 91 -2.22 -20.75 -5.59
N LEU A 92 -1.49 -20.06 -4.71
CA LEU A 92 -0.26 -20.57 -4.10
C LEU A 92 -0.49 -21.34 -2.80
N ASN A 93 -1.62 -21.12 -2.14
CA ASN A 93 -1.85 -21.61 -0.78
C ASN A 93 -3.25 -22.18 -0.53
N MET A 94 -4.11 -22.17 -1.54
CA MET A 94 -5.47 -22.74 -1.51
C MET A 94 -5.79 -23.31 -2.89
N THR A 95 -6.70 -24.27 -2.96
CA THR A 95 -7.18 -24.74 -4.27
C THR A 95 -8.07 -23.68 -4.93
N ARG A 96 -8.29 -23.83 -6.24
CA ARG A 96 -9.21 -22.97 -6.99
C ARG A 96 -10.61 -22.99 -6.38
N ASP A 97 -11.18 -24.17 -6.18
CA ASP A 97 -12.56 -24.32 -5.73
C ASP A 97 -12.77 -23.72 -4.34
N GLU A 98 -11.84 -23.93 -3.41
CA GLU A 98 -11.87 -23.31 -2.08
C GLU A 98 -11.79 -21.79 -2.15
N THR A 99 -10.90 -21.27 -2.99
CA THR A 99 -10.71 -19.83 -3.16
C THR A 99 -11.93 -19.17 -3.77
N GLU A 100 -12.45 -19.74 -4.84
CA GLU A 100 -13.63 -19.23 -5.54
C GLU A 100 -14.89 -19.32 -4.67
N ALA A 101 -15.01 -20.35 -3.82
CA ALA A 101 -16.08 -20.41 -2.83
C ALA A 101 -16.01 -19.26 -1.81
N VAL A 102 -14.81 -18.82 -1.39
CA VAL A 102 -14.65 -17.63 -0.55
C VAL A 102 -15.11 -16.38 -1.29
N PHE A 103 -14.74 -16.22 -2.57
CA PHE A 103 -15.13 -15.05 -3.35
C PHE A 103 -16.65 -14.97 -3.55
N ASP A 104 -17.28 -16.09 -3.91
CA ASP A 104 -18.72 -16.17 -4.15
C ASP A 104 -19.55 -15.95 -2.87
N HIS A 105 -18.99 -16.28 -1.71
CA HIS A 105 -19.63 -16.05 -0.42
C HIS A 105 -19.37 -14.66 0.16
N ALA A 106 -18.32 -13.96 -0.30
CA ALA A 106 -17.92 -12.68 0.27
C ALA A 106 -18.95 -11.59 -0.03
N ASP A 107 -19.34 -10.86 1.02
CA ASP A 107 -20.27 -9.75 0.93
C ASP A 107 -19.64 -8.51 0.28
N LEU A 108 -18.32 -8.34 0.45
CA LEU A 108 -17.56 -7.18 -0.02
C LEU A 108 -16.11 -7.55 -0.38
N LEU A 109 -15.66 -7.10 -1.54
CA LEU A 109 -14.25 -6.90 -1.85
C LEU A 109 -13.87 -5.44 -1.59
N LEU A 110 -12.94 -5.21 -0.66
CA LEU A 110 -12.29 -3.93 -0.45
C LEU A 110 -10.94 -3.94 -1.18
N ASN A 111 -10.91 -3.30 -2.34
CA ASN A 111 -9.84 -3.41 -3.31
C ASN A 111 -8.88 -2.22 -3.24
N PHE A 112 -7.62 -2.49 -2.93
CA PHE A 112 -6.53 -1.49 -2.99
C PHE A 112 -5.60 -1.72 -4.20
N GLN A 113 -5.96 -2.66 -5.07
CA GLN A 113 -5.26 -2.88 -6.33
C GLN A 113 -5.98 -2.05 -7.40
N TYR A 114 -5.27 -1.06 -7.96
CA TYR A 114 -5.85 -0.25 -9.04
C TYR A 114 -5.95 -0.99 -10.37
N VAL A 115 -5.20 -2.09 -10.49
CA VAL A 115 -5.19 -3.00 -11.63
C VAL A 115 -5.73 -4.35 -11.17
N THR A 116 -7.00 -4.62 -11.47
CA THR A 116 -7.69 -5.86 -11.07
C THR A 116 -8.50 -6.40 -12.23
N SER A 117 -8.60 -7.73 -12.33
CA SER A 117 -9.41 -8.38 -13.36
C SER A 117 -10.90 -8.09 -13.17
N PRO A 118 -11.62 -7.63 -14.21
CA PRO A 118 -13.08 -7.53 -14.17
C PRO A 118 -13.78 -8.86 -13.87
N GLU A 119 -13.26 -9.99 -14.36
CA GLU A 119 -13.81 -11.32 -14.05
C GLU A 119 -13.64 -11.67 -12.56
N LEU A 120 -12.51 -11.27 -11.94
CA LEU A 120 -12.33 -11.43 -10.49
C LEU A 120 -13.33 -10.56 -9.72
N LEU A 121 -13.49 -9.29 -10.10
CA LEU A 121 -14.45 -8.38 -9.45
C LEU A 121 -15.88 -8.92 -9.52
N ALA A 122 -16.26 -9.52 -10.65
CA ALA A 122 -17.59 -10.08 -10.88
C ALA A 122 -17.93 -11.29 -9.98
N ARG A 123 -16.95 -11.90 -9.30
CA ARG A 123 -17.20 -12.97 -8.32
C ARG A 123 -17.75 -12.46 -7.00
N PHE A 124 -17.56 -11.18 -6.69
CA PHE A 124 -17.97 -10.60 -5.42
C PHE A 124 -19.35 -9.96 -5.51
N ARG A 125 -20.13 -10.07 -4.43
CA ARG A 125 -21.47 -9.47 -4.33
C ARG A 125 -21.44 -7.94 -4.40
N ARG A 126 -20.43 -7.33 -3.76
CA ARG A 126 -20.13 -5.91 -3.82
C ARG A 126 -18.63 -5.69 -3.90
N THR A 127 -18.24 -4.62 -4.57
CA THR A 127 -16.85 -4.23 -4.78
C THR A 127 -16.67 -2.76 -4.42
N ALA A 128 -15.56 -2.46 -3.76
CA ALA A 128 -15.20 -1.11 -3.40
C ALA A 128 -13.73 -0.87 -3.70
N LEU A 129 -13.41 0.14 -4.52
CA LEU A 129 -12.03 0.60 -4.67
C LEU A 129 -11.68 1.53 -3.50
N VAL A 130 -10.49 1.40 -2.94
CA VAL A 130 -9.95 2.34 -1.95
C VAL A 130 -8.69 2.98 -2.49
N ASP A 131 -8.77 4.28 -2.78
CA ASP A 131 -7.66 5.13 -3.16
C ASP A 131 -6.88 5.59 -1.93
N ILE A 132 -5.63 5.14 -1.86
CA ILE A 132 -4.64 5.54 -0.84
C ILE A 132 -3.47 6.34 -1.44
N ASP A 133 -3.54 6.65 -2.74
CA ASP A 133 -2.56 7.45 -3.47
C ASP A 133 -3.23 8.67 -4.14
N PRO A 134 -3.97 9.50 -3.36
CA PRO A 134 -4.77 10.56 -3.92
C PRO A 134 -3.91 11.59 -4.66
N GLY A 135 -4.43 12.08 -5.77
CA GLY A 135 -3.70 12.89 -6.75
C GLY A 135 -3.04 12.01 -7.82
N LEU A 136 -2.30 10.99 -7.41
CA LEU A 136 -1.56 10.12 -8.34
C LEU A 136 -2.49 9.15 -9.09
N LEU A 137 -3.44 8.54 -8.39
CA LEU A 137 -4.45 7.69 -9.03
C LEU A 137 -5.25 8.48 -10.08
N GLN A 138 -5.72 9.67 -9.72
CA GLN A 138 -6.51 10.53 -10.60
C GLN A 138 -5.69 11.05 -11.77
N PHE A 139 -4.40 11.34 -11.55
CA PHE A 139 -3.46 11.64 -12.63
C PHE A 139 -3.41 10.49 -13.65
N TRP A 140 -3.20 9.25 -13.21
CA TRP A 140 -3.13 8.11 -14.13
C TRP A 140 -4.43 7.86 -14.89
N ILE A 141 -5.58 8.01 -14.23
CA ILE A 141 -6.89 7.86 -14.88
C ILE A 141 -7.11 8.97 -15.92
N SER A 142 -6.90 10.23 -15.53
CA SER A 142 -7.13 11.39 -16.42
C SER A 142 -6.22 11.42 -17.64
N ARG A 143 -5.01 10.84 -17.54
CA ARG A 143 -4.07 10.67 -18.66
C ARG A 143 -4.29 9.40 -19.48
N GLY A 144 -5.26 8.56 -19.10
CA GLY A 144 -5.50 7.27 -19.75
C GLY A 144 -4.37 6.25 -19.57
N GLN A 145 -3.46 6.49 -18.62
CA GLN A 145 -2.35 5.59 -18.27
C GLN A 145 -2.83 4.41 -17.43
N LEU A 146 -3.98 4.56 -16.77
CA LEU A 146 -4.65 3.53 -16.02
C LEU A 146 -6.14 3.55 -16.34
N ARG A 147 -6.69 2.38 -16.66
CA ARG A 147 -8.13 2.18 -16.75
C ARG A 147 -8.60 1.36 -15.55
N VAL A 148 -9.20 2.04 -14.59
CA VAL A 148 -9.79 1.41 -13.42
C VAL A 148 -11.07 0.67 -13.84
N PRO A 149 -11.20 -0.63 -13.55
CA PRO A 149 -12.43 -1.37 -13.81
C PRO A 149 -13.56 -0.88 -12.88
N HIS A 150 -14.81 -1.09 -13.28
CA HIS A 150 -15.96 -0.67 -12.50
C HIS A 150 -16.01 -1.36 -11.13
N HIS A 151 -16.22 -0.56 -10.08
CA HIS A 151 -16.57 -0.99 -8.72
C HIS A 151 -17.92 -0.40 -8.32
N ASP A 152 -18.62 -1.02 -7.36
CA ASP A 152 -19.90 -0.50 -6.85
C ASP A 152 -19.70 0.77 -6.01
N PHE A 153 -18.54 0.90 -5.35
CA PHE A 153 -18.19 2.04 -4.52
C PHE A 153 -16.74 2.48 -4.76
N TYR A 154 -16.46 3.76 -4.57
CA TYR A 154 -15.13 4.33 -4.69
C TYR A 154 -14.85 5.15 -3.43
N PHE A 155 -13.86 4.74 -2.63
CA PHE A 155 -13.40 5.45 -1.45
C PHE A 155 -12.07 6.13 -1.73
N THR A 156 -11.81 7.28 -1.11
CA THR A 156 -10.50 7.94 -1.19
C THR A 156 -10.09 8.55 0.15
N THR A 157 -8.80 8.46 0.48
CA THR A 157 -8.22 9.22 1.59
C THR A 157 -7.88 10.67 1.20
N GLY A 158 -8.03 11.03 -0.07
CA GLY A 158 -7.76 12.36 -0.58
C GLY A 158 -8.90 13.34 -0.33
N GLU A 159 -8.79 14.14 0.73
CA GLU A 159 -9.83 15.11 1.13
C GLU A 159 -10.23 16.09 0.02
N ASN A 160 -9.34 16.36 -0.95
CA ASN A 160 -9.55 17.29 -2.05
C ASN A 160 -9.92 16.61 -3.39
N VAL A 161 -9.96 15.28 -3.49
CA VAL A 161 -10.29 14.59 -4.76
C VAL A 161 -11.73 14.93 -5.15
N GLY A 162 -11.93 15.51 -6.34
CA GLY A 162 -13.27 15.82 -6.86
C GLY A 162 -14.02 16.96 -6.15
N GLN A 163 -13.38 17.66 -5.19
CA GLN A 163 -14.03 18.74 -4.46
C GLN A 163 -14.13 20.03 -5.30
N PRO A 164 -15.17 20.87 -5.12
CA PRO A 164 -15.27 22.16 -5.79
C PRO A 164 -14.02 23.03 -5.56
N GLY A 165 -13.41 23.51 -6.65
CA GLY A 165 -12.20 24.33 -6.61
C GLY A 165 -10.89 23.56 -6.44
N SER A 166 -10.93 22.23 -6.30
CA SER A 166 -9.74 21.39 -6.30
C SER A 166 -9.16 21.24 -7.71
N GLN A 167 -7.84 21.11 -7.78
CA GLN A 167 -7.12 20.78 -9.01
C GLN A 167 -7.09 19.26 -9.28
N ILE A 168 -7.48 18.43 -8.31
CA ILE A 168 -7.48 16.97 -8.44
C ILE A 168 -8.85 16.53 -8.97
N PRO A 169 -8.94 15.99 -10.20
CA PRO A 169 -10.23 15.65 -10.80
C PRO A 169 -10.87 14.45 -10.10
N ASP A 170 -12.20 14.34 -10.19
CA ASP A 170 -12.95 13.15 -9.77
C ASP A 170 -12.83 11.99 -10.76
N CYS A 171 -12.35 12.26 -11.98
CA CYS A 171 -12.29 11.32 -13.09
C CYS A 171 -13.66 10.69 -13.44
N GLY A 172 -14.76 11.38 -13.14
CA GLY A 172 -16.12 10.88 -13.37
C GLY A 172 -16.53 9.73 -12.43
N LEU A 173 -15.87 9.60 -11.27
CA LEU A 173 -16.19 8.61 -10.24
C LEU A 173 -16.78 9.28 -9.00
N ASP A 174 -17.79 8.65 -8.40
CA ASP A 174 -18.45 9.15 -7.19
C ASP A 174 -17.64 8.78 -5.93
N TRP A 175 -16.66 9.61 -5.59
CA TRP A 175 -15.75 9.38 -4.46
C TRP A 175 -16.42 9.61 -3.10
N ILE A 176 -16.28 8.62 -2.22
CA ILE A 176 -16.63 8.68 -0.80
C ILE A 176 -15.36 8.97 0.00
N HIS A 177 -15.25 10.18 0.54
CA HIS A 177 -14.08 10.61 1.31
C HIS A 177 -14.03 9.93 2.68
N ILE A 178 -12.90 9.32 2.98
CA ILE A 178 -12.62 8.64 4.25
C ILE A 178 -11.30 9.10 4.84
N ARG A 179 -11.09 8.82 6.12
CA ARG A 179 -9.77 8.96 6.76
C ARG A 179 -9.07 7.61 6.75
N PRO A 180 -7.73 7.58 6.69
CA PRO A 180 -6.98 6.34 6.88
C PRO A 180 -7.37 5.63 8.19
N ALA A 181 -7.60 4.32 8.13
CA ALA A 181 -7.92 3.53 9.31
C ALA A 181 -6.68 3.37 10.22
N VAL A 182 -6.88 3.40 11.54
CA VAL A 182 -5.84 3.10 12.54
C VAL A 182 -6.45 2.26 13.67
N CYS A 183 -6.00 1.01 13.79
CA CYS A 183 -6.33 0.09 14.87
C CYS A 183 -5.53 0.46 16.13
N LEU A 184 -6.13 1.27 17.01
CA LEU A 184 -5.47 1.77 18.22
C LEU A 184 -5.09 0.66 19.23
N GLU A 185 -5.72 -0.51 19.19
CA GLU A 185 -5.32 -1.65 20.03
C GLU A 185 -3.92 -2.18 19.68
N ARG A 186 -3.47 -2.01 18.43
CA ARG A 186 -2.14 -2.43 17.97
C ARG A 186 -1.22 -1.24 17.72
N TRP A 187 -1.79 -0.08 17.43
CA TRP A 187 -1.06 1.19 17.34
C TRP A 187 -1.59 2.22 18.35
N PRO A 188 -1.39 1.97 19.66
CA PRO A 188 -1.87 2.90 20.67
C PRO A 188 -1.07 4.19 20.56
N TYR A 189 -1.75 5.32 20.76
CA TYR A 189 -1.05 6.57 21.03
C TYR A 189 -0.21 6.40 22.32
N ARG A 190 1.09 6.67 22.21
CA ARG A 190 2.03 6.63 23.33
C ARG A 190 2.76 7.97 23.38
N PHE A 191 2.52 8.72 24.44
CA PHE A 191 3.31 9.90 24.76
C PHE A 191 4.52 9.49 25.61
N ASP A 192 5.71 9.89 25.20
CA ASP A 192 6.93 9.79 26.02
C ASP A 192 7.56 11.19 26.12
N PRO A 193 7.55 11.82 27.32
CA PRO A 193 8.11 13.16 27.50
C PRO A 193 9.64 13.21 27.31
N ARG A 194 10.31 12.06 27.24
CA ARG A 194 11.76 11.96 27.00
C ARG A 194 12.10 11.94 25.52
N CYS A 195 11.11 11.88 24.63
CA CYS A 195 11.34 11.97 23.20
C CYS A 195 11.77 13.39 22.83
N GLU A 196 13.06 13.55 22.53
CA GLU A 196 13.64 14.84 22.17
C GLU A 196 13.52 15.15 20.67
N ALA A 197 13.38 14.12 19.82
CA ALA A 197 13.39 14.26 18.37
C ALA A 197 11.99 14.18 17.76
N PHE A 198 11.77 15.00 16.72
CA PHE A 198 10.65 14.81 15.81
C PHE A 198 11.07 13.76 14.78
N THR A 199 10.43 12.59 14.82
CA THR A 199 10.81 11.42 14.04
C THR A 199 9.86 11.20 12.86
N THR A 200 10.39 10.77 11.72
CA THR A 200 9.58 10.16 10.66
C THR A 200 10.29 8.94 10.07
N VAL A 201 9.51 8.07 9.43
CA VAL A 201 9.99 6.86 8.76
C VAL A 201 9.66 6.94 7.28
N SER A 202 10.60 6.55 6.41
CA SER A 202 10.36 6.58 4.98
C SER A 202 11.12 5.50 4.23
N ILE A 203 10.53 5.06 3.13
CA ILE A 203 11.27 4.46 2.02
C ILE A 203 11.93 5.60 1.28
N TRP A 204 13.26 5.60 1.17
CA TRP A 204 13.98 6.75 0.62
C TRP A 204 13.88 6.81 -0.90
N ASP A 205 14.27 5.72 -1.56
CA ASP A 205 14.25 5.59 -3.01
C ASP A 205 13.45 4.34 -3.44
N SER A 206 12.31 4.59 -4.08
CA SER A 206 11.43 3.58 -4.67
C SER A 206 11.64 3.37 -6.17
N SER A 207 12.54 4.15 -6.80
CA SER A 207 12.71 4.23 -8.25
C SER A 207 11.40 4.54 -8.98
N ASP A 208 10.59 5.42 -8.37
CA ASP A 208 9.29 5.85 -8.88
C ASP A 208 9.44 7.12 -9.73
N TRP A 209 8.76 7.13 -10.88
CA TRP A 209 8.89 8.17 -11.90
C TRP A 209 7.52 8.48 -12.49
N ILE A 210 7.24 9.76 -12.69
CA ILE A 210 6.06 10.23 -13.40
C ILE A 210 6.47 10.57 -14.82
N VAL A 211 5.65 10.09 -15.77
CA VAL A 211 5.73 10.48 -17.17
C VAL A 211 4.44 11.23 -17.48
N ASP A 212 4.54 12.53 -17.77
CA ASP A 212 3.42 13.36 -18.22
C ASP A 212 3.74 13.91 -19.61
N ALA A 213 3.19 13.26 -20.63
CA ALA A 213 3.49 13.54 -22.03
C ALA A 213 5.01 13.55 -22.31
N ASN A 214 5.61 14.74 -22.47
CA ASN A 214 7.03 14.92 -22.77
C ASN A 214 7.89 15.17 -21.52
N GLU A 215 7.27 15.31 -20.35
CA GLU A 215 7.96 15.52 -19.09
C GLU A 215 8.14 14.20 -18.35
N THR A 216 9.32 14.00 -17.77
CA THR A 216 9.61 12.85 -16.92
C THR A 216 10.36 13.33 -15.70
N TYR A 217 9.83 13.07 -14.51
CA TYR A 217 10.43 13.49 -13.26
C TYR A 217 10.33 12.40 -12.19
N GLU A 218 11.29 12.42 -11.27
CA GLU A 218 11.39 11.47 -10.18
C GLU A 218 10.28 11.77 -9.14
N ASN A 219 9.56 10.75 -8.69
CA ASN A 219 8.49 10.85 -7.68
C ASN A 219 8.83 10.03 -6.43
N THR A 220 10.10 10.09 -6.03
CA THR A 220 10.59 9.40 -4.84
C THR A 220 10.53 10.33 -3.63
N LYS A 221 10.51 9.75 -2.43
CA LYS A 221 10.65 10.54 -1.20
C LYS A 221 11.99 11.25 -1.15
N ARG A 222 13.06 10.64 -1.69
CA ARG A 222 14.38 11.26 -1.84
C ARG A 222 14.30 12.67 -2.43
N VAL A 223 13.73 12.85 -3.63
CA VAL A 223 13.73 14.17 -4.28
C VAL A 223 12.90 15.20 -3.52
N ALA A 224 11.72 14.80 -3.04
CA ALA A 224 10.86 15.68 -2.25
C ALA A 224 11.52 16.11 -0.93
N PHE A 225 12.27 15.22 -0.29
CA PHE A 225 12.85 15.48 1.02
C PHE A 225 14.19 16.24 0.94
N LEU A 226 14.93 16.12 -0.16
CA LEU A 226 16.19 16.84 -0.36
C LEU A 226 15.99 18.37 -0.41
N GLU A 227 14.80 18.85 -0.77
CA GLU A 227 14.43 20.27 -0.65
C GLU A 227 14.49 20.77 0.81
N PHE A 228 14.31 19.87 1.77
CA PHE A 228 14.35 20.15 3.21
C PHE A 228 15.68 19.73 3.86
N ALA A 229 16.72 19.46 3.08
CA ALA A 229 17.99 18.94 3.59
C ALA A 229 18.63 19.86 4.65
N ASP A 230 18.45 21.18 4.55
CA ASP A 230 18.99 22.16 5.50
C ASP A 230 18.04 22.51 6.66
N LEU A 231 16.85 21.89 6.74
CA LEU A 231 15.86 22.18 7.79
C LEU A 231 16.42 22.10 9.23
N PRO A 232 17.30 21.13 9.61
CA PRO A 232 17.87 21.09 10.96
C PRO A 232 18.69 22.33 11.33
N ARG A 233 19.15 23.13 10.36
CA ARG A 233 19.87 24.39 10.61
C ARG A 233 18.92 25.56 10.88
N LEU A 234 17.65 25.40 10.52
CA LEU A 234 16.61 26.44 10.63
C LEU A 234 15.73 26.24 11.87
N THR A 235 15.93 25.18 12.64
CA THR A 235 15.17 24.89 13.86
C THR A 235 16.07 24.35 14.96
N ARG A 236 15.64 24.52 16.22
CA ARG A 236 16.28 23.89 17.39
C ARG A 236 15.74 22.50 17.69
N GLN A 237 14.60 22.13 17.10
CA GLN A 237 13.98 20.82 17.26
C GLN A 237 14.88 19.75 16.60
N PRO A 238 15.41 18.77 17.34
CA PRO A 238 16.11 17.65 16.72
C PRO A 238 15.18 16.90 15.77
N LEU A 239 15.65 16.60 14.56
CA LEU A 239 14.89 15.89 13.54
C LEU A 239 15.58 14.56 13.23
N GLU A 240 14.81 13.48 13.20
CA GLU A 240 15.32 12.13 12.94
C GLU A 240 14.54 11.41 11.83
N LEU A 241 15.27 10.77 10.92
CA LEU A 241 14.72 9.97 9.82
C LEU A 241 15.14 8.51 9.98
N ALA A 242 14.16 7.62 10.12
CA ALA A 242 14.35 6.19 9.94
C ALA A 242 14.16 5.84 8.46
N LEU A 243 15.25 5.54 7.75
CA LEU A 243 15.25 5.38 6.31
C LEU A 243 15.48 3.92 5.89
N PHE A 244 14.65 3.48 4.96
CA PHE A 244 14.94 2.28 4.16
C PHE A 244 15.81 2.69 2.97
N LEU A 245 17.11 2.39 3.08
CA LEU A 245 18.13 2.70 2.08
C LEU A 245 18.48 1.42 1.31
N ARG A 246 18.62 1.51 -0.02
CA ARG A 246 18.83 0.36 -0.91
C ARG A 246 20.12 0.45 -1.70
N TRP A 247 20.51 1.66 -2.09
CA TRP A 247 21.58 1.91 -3.04
C TRP A 247 22.72 2.69 -2.41
N GLU A 248 23.91 2.62 -3.02
CA GLU A 248 25.07 3.40 -2.58
C GLU A 248 24.81 4.92 -2.64
N ARG A 249 24.01 5.36 -3.61
CA ARG A 249 23.50 6.74 -3.70
C ARG A 249 22.74 7.13 -2.43
N ASP A 250 21.82 6.29 -1.97
CA ASP A 250 21.02 6.53 -0.77
C ASP A 250 21.90 6.67 0.48
N MET A 251 22.95 5.85 0.58
CA MET A 251 23.94 5.93 1.66
C MET A 251 24.75 7.23 1.59
N THR A 252 25.02 7.74 0.40
CA THR A 252 25.70 9.02 0.19
C THR A 252 24.82 10.18 0.61
N ASP A 253 23.54 10.16 0.23
CA ASP A 253 22.55 11.17 0.66
C ASP A 253 22.38 11.16 2.19
N ALA A 254 22.29 9.98 2.81
CA ALA A 254 22.18 9.84 4.26
C ALA A 254 23.36 10.52 4.98
N ARG A 255 24.59 10.27 4.52
CA ARG A 255 25.79 10.95 5.06
C ARG A 255 25.76 12.46 4.86
N ASP A 256 25.17 12.94 3.76
CA ASP A 256 25.02 14.38 3.53
C ASP A 256 24.00 15.01 4.47
N LEU A 257 22.86 14.35 4.68
CA LEU A 257 21.85 14.76 5.64
C LEU A 257 22.42 14.80 7.06
N GLU A 258 23.22 13.81 7.47
CA GLU A 258 23.90 13.80 8.76
C GLU A 258 24.82 15.01 8.94
N ARG A 259 25.61 15.37 7.91
CA ARG A 259 26.45 16.59 7.93
C ARG A 259 25.63 17.88 8.04
N ARG A 260 24.36 17.86 7.64
CA ARG A 260 23.43 19.00 7.76
C ARG A 260 22.68 19.02 9.09
N GLY A 261 22.88 18.02 9.95
CA GLY A 261 22.32 17.96 11.30
C GLY A 261 21.12 17.03 11.44
N TRP A 262 20.74 16.27 10.40
CA TRP A 262 19.75 15.21 10.54
C TRP A 262 20.31 14.05 11.36
N ARG A 263 19.48 13.47 12.23
CA ARG A 263 19.77 12.14 12.79
C ARG A 263 19.23 11.09 11.81
N ILE A 264 20.07 10.18 11.34
CA ILE A 264 19.64 9.10 10.45
C ILE A 264 19.67 7.76 11.20
N ARG A 265 18.65 6.94 10.98
CA ARG A 265 18.53 5.55 11.45
C ARG A 265 18.21 4.65 10.27
N HIS A 266 18.72 3.43 10.30
CA HIS A 266 18.27 2.39 9.38
C HIS A 266 16.94 1.82 9.89
N SER A 267 15.96 1.67 8.99
CA SER A 267 14.65 1.11 9.34
C SER A 267 14.58 -0.42 9.29
N ARG A 268 15.69 -1.09 8.98
CA ARG A 268 15.85 -2.55 9.03
C ARG A 268 16.45 -2.98 10.35
#